data_AF-A0AAN7H0Q5-F1
#
_entry.id   AF-A0AAN7H0Q5-F1
#
_cell.length_a   1.000
_cell.length_b   1.000
_cell.length_c   1.000
_cell.angle_alpha   90.00
_cell.angle_beta   90.00
_cell.angle_gamma   90.00
#
_symmetry.space_group_name_H-M   'P 1'
#
loop_
_entity.id
_entity.type
_entity.pdbx_description
1 polymer ?
#
loop_
_entity_poly.entity_id
_entity_poly.type
_entity_poly.pdbx_seq_one_letter_code
_entity_poly.pdbx_strand_id
1 'polypeptide(L)'
;MSFFRHHNSSLSSALRGRLISPFEARSWVILLPQFQQWRLFTRVRLKWVKNRGLDNIIDIDTDLKAACLLKDAIKRSSTGFLTARSVADWQKLLGLTVPVLRFLRRYPTLFQEFPHPRYASLPCFKLTETALLLDSQEQRIHQIHQSDAVERLCKMLMMTKSRTIPLKSLVPLRWDLGLPDNFMKELVPKYPSHFQFAKSNDLVSLKLKEWREEYAVSALEMRNEGSNTGDEYRQFKRGQTALAFPMNFPRGYGNQKKVRAWMEEFQKLPYISPYEDSRRIDPNSDLMEKRVVGVLHEVLSLTIRRKTKRNYLRSLREELNLPHKFTRMFTRYPGIFYLTLKCKTTTVALREGHHKGKLVDPHPLAHVRSKLYHVMRTGILYRGKGVVDMMTPEDIMLVNEECDSENDGEEPGDEESDVDEDCFEEISESDDDSNED
;
A
#
# COMPACT_ATOMS: atom_id res chain seq x y z
N MET A 1 0.71 30.58 19.53
CA MET A 1 1.91 31.37 19.85
C MET A 1 2.62 31.68 18.54
N SER A 2 2.92 32.96 18.36
CA SER A 2 3.26 33.70 17.13
C SER A 2 4.74 33.59 16.74
N PHE A 3 5.08 34.18 15.57
CA PHE A 3 6.40 34.56 15.01
C PHE A 3 6.97 33.57 13.98
N PHE A 4 7.28 33.92 12.72
CA PHE A 4 7.81 35.16 12.14
C PHE A 4 7.27 35.43 10.71
N ARG A 5 7.19 36.72 10.34
CA ARG A 5 6.90 37.27 9.00
C ARG A 5 7.94 38.38 8.71
N HIS A 6 8.13 38.67 7.41
CA HIS A 6 8.89 39.79 6.78
C HIS A 6 10.43 39.61 6.71
N HIS A 7 11.11 39.87 5.59
CA HIS A 7 11.03 41.06 4.73
C HIS A 7 11.22 40.77 3.22
N ASN A 8 10.60 41.61 2.39
CA ASN A 8 10.81 41.76 0.95
C ASN A 8 10.91 43.27 0.66
N SER A 9 11.90 43.74 -0.09
CA SER A 9 11.91 45.07 -0.71
C SER A 9 12.92 45.19 -1.86
N SER A 10 12.36 45.49 -3.03
CA SER A 10 12.90 45.99 -4.29
C SER A 10 13.92 47.13 -4.19
N LEU A 11 14.85 47.23 -5.16
CA LEU A 11 15.04 48.43 -6.01
C LEU A 11 16.09 48.21 -7.12
N SER A 12 15.95 49.00 -8.18
CA SER A 12 16.36 48.80 -9.56
C SER A 12 17.59 49.61 -10.02
N SER A 13 18.06 49.23 -11.21
CA SER A 13 18.63 50.07 -12.30
C SER A 13 20.11 50.49 -12.25
N ALA A 14 20.86 50.15 -13.31
CA ALA A 14 21.48 51.12 -14.23
C ALA A 14 22.17 50.42 -15.41
N LEU A 15 21.92 50.95 -16.62
CA LEU A 15 22.45 50.55 -17.93
C LEU A 15 23.82 51.20 -18.22
N ARG A 16 24.68 50.51 -18.99
CA ARG A 16 25.32 50.95 -20.27
C ARG A 16 26.72 50.34 -20.47
N GLY A 17 26.97 49.85 -21.69
CA GLY A 17 28.32 49.63 -22.22
C GLY A 17 28.38 48.59 -23.34
N ARG A 18 28.25 49.02 -24.60
CA ARG A 18 28.50 48.22 -25.82
C ARG A 18 30.02 47.99 -26.02
N LEU A 19 30.42 46.87 -26.65
CA LEU A 19 31.36 46.80 -27.79
C LEU A 19 31.61 45.34 -28.26
N ILE A 20 31.11 45.04 -29.46
CA ILE A 20 31.74 44.38 -30.64
C ILE A 20 32.75 43.21 -30.43
N SER A 21 32.47 42.09 -31.10
CA SER A 21 33.20 40.80 -31.28
C SER A 21 34.43 40.91 -32.23
N PRO A 22 35.06 39.83 -32.76
CA PRO A 22 35.03 38.38 -32.46
C PRO A 22 36.45 37.75 -32.31
N PHE A 23 36.59 36.48 -31.89
CA PHE A 23 37.50 35.48 -32.50
C PHE A 23 37.44 34.11 -31.76
N GLU A 24 37.19 33.06 -32.56
CA GLU A 24 37.57 31.65 -32.40
C GLU A 24 37.19 30.87 -31.12
N ALA A 25 36.04 30.19 -31.17
CA ALA A 25 35.76 29.01 -30.35
C ALA A 25 35.96 27.73 -31.19
N ARG A 26 36.96 26.94 -30.82
CA ARG A 26 37.25 25.63 -31.40
C ARG A 26 36.19 24.62 -30.95
N SER A 27 35.68 23.90 -31.95
CA SER A 27 34.75 22.78 -31.86
C SER A 27 35.23 21.67 -30.91
N TRP A 28 34.40 21.34 -29.92
CA TRP A 28 34.41 20.05 -29.25
C TRP A 28 33.03 19.40 -29.44
N VAL A 29 32.91 18.61 -30.50
CA VAL A 29 31.76 17.71 -30.69
C VAL A 29 31.89 16.60 -29.66
N ILE A 30 31.12 16.68 -28.57
CA ILE A 30 30.86 15.54 -27.70
C ILE A 30 29.61 14.85 -28.25
N LEU A 31 29.82 13.78 -29.01
CA LEU A 31 28.77 12.84 -29.40
C LEU A 31 28.17 12.21 -28.14
N LEU A 32 26.95 12.61 -27.76
CA LEU A 32 26.11 11.85 -26.84
C LEU A 32 25.55 10.63 -27.60
N PRO A 33 25.79 9.38 -27.17
CA PRO A 33 25.05 8.26 -27.70
C PRO A 33 23.65 8.25 -27.08
N GLN A 34 22.68 8.66 -27.89
CA GLN A 34 21.25 8.53 -27.64
C GLN A 34 20.92 7.03 -27.55
N PHE A 35 20.89 6.48 -26.34
CA PHE A 35 20.51 5.08 -26.08
C PHE A 35 18.99 4.91 -26.24
N GLN A 36 18.53 4.91 -27.49
CA GLN A 36 17.26 4.35 -27.92
C GLN A 36 17.36 2.81 -27.88
N GLN A 37 17.14 2.19 -26.71
CA GLN A 37 16.99 0.72 -26.64
C GLN A 37 15.53 0.31 -26.82
N TRP A 38 15.14 0.17 -28.08
CA TRP A 38 14.02 -0.65 -28.51
C TRP A 38 14.54 -2.03 -28.91
N ARG A 39 14.24 -3.08 -28.13
CA ARG A 39 14.32 -4.46 -28.66
C ARG A 39 13.14 -5.32 -28.20
N LEU A 40 12.41 -5.83 -29.20
CA LEU A 40 11.83 -7.16 -29.39
C LEU A 40 11.26 -7.93 -28.18
N PHE A 41 10.53 -7.28 -27.30
CA PHE A 41 9.53 -7.98 -26.49
C PHE A 41 8.34 -8.34 -27.38
N THR A 42 7.93 -9.60 -27.42
CA THR A 42 6.53 -9.91 -27.71
C THR A 42 5.72 -9.18 -26.64
N ARG A 43 5.26 -7.97 -26.95
CA ARG A 43 4.35 -7.18 -26.10
C ARG A 43 3.02 -7.90 -26.09
N VAL A 44 2.95 -9.00 -25.34
CA VAL A 44 1.69 -9.66 -25.01
C VAL A 44 0.96 -8.68 -24.09
N ARG A 45 0.24 -7.75 -24.71
CA ARG A 45 -0.53 -6.75 -24.01
C ARG A 45 -1.81 -7.41 -23.55
N LEU A 46 -1.84 -7.74 -22.26
CA LEU A 46 -2.99 -8.34 -21.62
C LEU A 46 -4.02 -7.24 -21.36
N LYS A 47 -5.26 -7.45 -21.81
CA LYS A 47 -6.37 -6.55 -21.46
C LYS A 47 -6.51 -6.54 -19.94
N TRP A 48 -6.94 -5.44 -19.35
CA TRP A 48 -7.28 -5.43 -17.94
C TRP A 48 -8.69 -6.01 -17.75
N VAL A 49 -8.89 -6.82 -16.71
CA VAL A 49 -10.21 -7.38 -16.36
C VAL A 49 -10.55 -7.08 -14.92
N LYS A 50 -11.72 -6.46 -14.75
CA LYS A 50 -12.32 -6.11 -13.46
C LYS A 50 -12.54 -7.37 -12.61
N ASN A 51 -12.15 -7.29 -11.34
CA ASN A 51 -12.44 -8.31 -10.34
C ASN A 51 -13.33 -7.71 -9.24
N ARG A 52 -14.65 -7.91 -9.37
CA ARG A 52 -15.65 -7.35 -8.44
C ARG A 52 -15.39 -7.72 -6.98
N GLY A 53 -14.96 -8.95 -6.72
CA GLY A 53 -14.66 -9.40 -5.36
C GLY A 53 -13.48 -8.64 -4.74
N LEU A 54 -12.39 -8.46 -5.48
CA LEU A 54 -11.24 -7.67 -5.01
C LEU A 54 -11.57 -6.18 -4.89
N ASP A 55 -12.36 -5.64 -5.82
CA ASP A 55 -12.81 -4.24 -5.75
C ASP A 55 -13.63 -3.99 -4.47
N ASN A 56 -14.58 -4.88 -4.15
CA ASN A 56 -15.39 -4.78 -2.94
C ASN A 56 -14.53 -4.82 -1.67
N ILE A 57 -13.56 -5.75 -1.59
CA ILE A 57 -12.61 -5.81 -0.45
C ILE A 57 -11.82 -4.51 -0.29
N ILE A 58 -11.46 -3.86 -1.40
CA ILE A 58 -10.69 -2.62 -1.39
C ILE A 58 -11.56 -1.44 -0.93
N ASP A 59 -12.82 -1.39 -1.36
CA ASP A 59 -13.78 -0.37 -0.94
C ASP A 59 -14.05 -0.50 0.58
N ILE A 60 -14.36 -1.71 1.06
CA ILE A 60 -14.53 -2.03 2.49
C ILE A 60 -13.30 -1.64 3.32
N ASP A 61 -12.10 -2.01 2.87
CA ASP A 61 -10.87 -1.73 3.62
C ASP A 61 -10.54 -0.24 3.68
N THR A 62 -11.01 0.57 2.73
CA THR A 62 -10.77 2.02 2.72
C THR A 62 -11.50 2.69 3.88
N ASP A 63 -12.80 2.42 4.03
CA ASP A 63 -13.60 2.90 5.15
C ASP A 63 -13.08 2.36 6.48
N LEU A 64 -12.74 1.08 6.53
CA LEU A 64 -12.21 0.44 7.72
C LEU A 64 -10.87 1.06 8.17
N LYS A 65 -9.94 1.30 7.23
CA LYS A 65 -8.67 1.97 7.52
C LYS A 65 -8.91 3.38 8.07
N ALA A 66 -9.84 4.13 7.49
CA ALA A 66 -10.18 5.47 7.98
C ALA A 66 -10.74 5.43 9.42
N ALA A 67 -11.65 4.51 9.71
CA ALA A 67 -12.21 4.32 11.05
C ALA A 67 -11.11 3.98 12.08
N CYS A 68 -10.20 3.06 11.76
CA CYS A 68 -9.09 2.73 12.65
C CYS A 68 -8.12 3.89 12.87
N LEU A 69 -7.78 4.67 11.84
CA LEU A 69 -6.91 5.83 11.98
C LEU A 69 -7.53 6.92 12.86
N LEU A 70 -8.85 7.14 12.73
CA LEU A 70 -9.60 8.05 13.60
C LEU A 70 -9.67 7.53 15.05
N LYS A 71 -9.90 6.24 15.22
CA LYS A 71 -9.87 5.57 16.54
C LYS A 71 -8.52 5.77 17.23
N ASP A 72 -7.43 5.45 16.53
CA ASP A 72 -6.07 5.63 17.03
C ASP A 72 -5.80 7.11 17.37
N ALA A 73 -6.30 8.04 16.55
CA ALA A 73 -6.16 9.47 16.81
C ALA A 73 -6.91 9.95 18.06
N ILE A 74 -8.13 9.43 18.32
CA ILE A 74 -8.87 9.71 19.57
C ILE A 74 -8.08 9.19 20.77
N LYS A 75 -7.55 7.97 20.70
CA LYS A 75 -6.74 7.38 21.78
C LYS A 75 -5.46 8.17 22.08
N ARG A 76 -4.81 8.70 21.04
CA ARG A 76 -3.62 9.56 21.21
C ARG A 76 -3.95 10.93 21.80
N SER A 77 -5.20 11.37 21.72
CA SER A 77 -5.62 12.65 22.27
C SER A 77 -5.59 12.62 23.79
N SER A 78 -4.90 13.58 24.41
CA SER A 78 -4.85 13.71 25.87
C SER A 78 -6.22 14.02 26.49
N THR A 79 -7.16 14.54 25.70
CA THR A 79 -8.53 14.81 26.15
C THR A 79 -9.45 13.60 26.02
N GLY A 80 -9.02 12.52 25.36
CA GLY A 80 -9.85 11.34 25.06
C GLY A 80 -10.92 11.57 23.98
N PHE A 81 -10.87 12.69 23.26
CA PHE A 81 -11.77 13.00 22.14
C PHE A 81 -11.09 13.87 21.08
N LEU A 82 -11.70 13.92 19.89
CA LEU A 82 -11.34 14.85 18.81
C LEU A 82 -12.47 15.85 18.56
N THR A 83 -12.14 17.08 18.19
CA THR A 83 -13.14 18.08 17.80
C THR A 83 -13.38 18.01 16.30
N ALA A 84 -14.60 18.32 15.84
CA ALA A 84 -14.93 18.38 14.41
C ALA A 84 -13.95 19.28 13.63
N ARG A 85 -13.52 20.38 14.25
CA ARG A 85 -12.53 21.32 13.68
C ARG A 85 -11.15 20.68 13.49
N SER A 86 -10.70 19.85 14.43
CA SER A 86 -9.36 19.24 14.38
C SER A 86 -9.17 18.22 13.25
N VAL A 87 -10.27 17.63 12.77
CA VAL A 87 -10.25 16.56 11.76
C VAL A 87 -10.82 16.98 10.41
N ALA A 88 -11.24 18.25 10.25
CA ALA A 88 -11.94 18.74 9.06
C ALA A 88 -11.15 18.49 7.76
N ASP A 89 -9.83 18.71 7.80
CA ASP A 89 -8.96 18.61 6.62
C ASP A 89 -8.38 17.20 6.39
N TRP A 90 -8.79 16.20 7.19
CA TRP A 90 -8.19 14.86 7.13
C TRP A 90 -8.79 13.97 6.03
N GLN A 91 -9.77 14.46 5.28
CA GLN A 91 -10.46 13.68 4.24
C GLN A 91 -9.49 13.01 3.27
N LYS A 92 -8.53 13.78 2.71
CA LYS A 92 -7.53 13.25 1.77
C LYS A 92 -6.55 12.29 2.44
N LEU A 93 -6.15 12.56 3.69
CA LEU A 93 -5.24 11.72 4.46
C LEU A 93 -5.85 10.34 4.73
N LEU A 94 -7.14 10.30 5.06
CA LEU A 94 -7.90 9.08 5.35
C LEU A 94 -8.32 8.35 4.07
N GLY A 95 -8.25 8.99 2.90
CA GLY A 95 -8.69 8.42 1.63
C GLY A 95 -10.20 8.37 1.47
N LEU A 96 -10.93 9.26 2.17
CA LEU A 96 -12.38 9.30 2.17
C LEU A 96 -12.93 10.10 0.99
N THR A 97 -14.02 9.62 0.39
CA THR A 97 -14.79 10.35 -0.64
C THR A 97 -15.77 11.35 -0.03
N VAL A 98 -16.10 11.20 1.25
CA VAL A 98 -17.02 12.06 2.01
C VAL A 98 -16.27 12.89 3.06
N PRO A 99 -16.82 14.03 3.52
CA PRO A 99 -16.25 14.79 4.63
C PRO A 99 -16.11 13.96 5.91
N VAL A 100 -15.03 14.19 6.67
CA VAL A 100 -14.72 13.40 7.89
C VAL A 100 -15.84 13.46 8.92
N LEU A 101 -16.49 14.63 9.06
CA LEU A 101 -17.62 14.79 9.97
C LEU A 101 -18.82 13.91 9.57
N ARG A 102 -19.11 13.81 8.26
CA ARG A 102 -20.16 12.91 7.73
C ARG A 102 -19.79 11.45 7.99
N PHE A 103 -18.52 11.11 7.83
CA PHE A 103 -18.01 9.76 8.10
C PHE A 103 -18.16 9.37 9.57
N LEU A 104 -17.73 10.22 10.52
CA LEU A 104 -17.85 9.94 11.96
C LEU A 104 -19.31 9.71 12.37
N ARG A 105 -20.22 10.57 11.90
CA ARG A 105 -21.66 10.47 12.16
C ARG A 105 -22.32 9.25 11.51
N ARG A 106 -21.69 8.64 10.49
CA ARG A 106 -22.19 7.44 9.82
C ARG A 106 -22.06 6.20 10.71
N TYR A 107 -21.10 6.19 11.65
CA TYR A 107 -20.74 5.03 12.44
C TYR A 107 -20.88 5.29 13.96
N PRO A 108 -22.11 5.46 14.46
CA PRO A 108 -22.37 5.79 15.87
C PRO A 108 -21.95 4.68 16.84
N THR A 109 -21.87 3.43 16.37
CA THR A 109 -21.35 2.28 17.14
C THR A 109 -19.87 2.40 17.47
N LEU A 110 -19.11 3.22 16.74
CA LEU A 110 -17.69 3.47 17.02
C LEU A 110 -17.42 4.85 17.61
N PHE A 111 -18.15 5.85 17.14
CA PHE A 111 -17.91 7.25 17.47
C PHE A 111 -19.14 7.87 18.12
N GLN A 112 -19.01 8.26 19.39
CA GLN A 112 -20.04 8.99 20.11
C GLN A 112 -19.83 10.50 19.93
N GLU A 113 -20.82 11.18 19.35
CA GLU A 113 -20.84 12.64 19.25
C GLU A 113 -21.36 13.27 20.55
N PHE A 114 -20.71 14.34 21.02
CA PHE A 114 -21.14 15.13 22.18
C PHE A 114 -20.68 16.60 22.04
N PRO A 115 -21.35 17.56 22.72
CA PRO A 115 -20.95 18.97 22.66
C PRO A 115 -19.65 19.24 23.41
N HIS A 116 -18.81 20.15 22.91
CA HIS A 116 -17.56 20.51 23.58
C HIS A 116 -17.85 21.12 24.98
N PRO A 117 -17.08 20.75 26.04
CA PRO A 117 -17.35 21.19 27.41
C PRO A 117 -17.41 22.70 27.62
N ARG A 118 -16.69 23.47 26.78
CA ARG A 118 -16.67 24.94 26.81
C ARG A 118 -17.47 25.62 25.69
N TYR A 119 -17.78 24.89 24.61
CA TYR A 119 -18.35 25.47 23.40
C TYR A 119 -19.43 24.54 22.88
N ALA A 120 -20.66 24.67 23.39
CA ALA A 120 -21.74 23.71 23.12
C ALA A 120 -22.03 23.50 21.61
N SER A 121 -21.76 24.51 20.77
CA SER A 121 -21.93 24.44 19.31
C SER A 121 -20.82 23.69 18.57
N LEU A 122 -19.73 23.29 19.24
CA LEU A 122 -18.61 22.57 18.64
C LEU A 122 -18.75 21.06 18.90
N PRO A 123 -19.00 20.23 17.88
CA PRO A 123 -19.09 18.79 18.06
C PRO A 123 -17.73 18.16 18.39
N CYS A 124 -17.76 17.23 19.34
CA CYS A 124 -16.64 16.39 19.75
C CYS A 124 -17.00 14.92 19.57
N PHE A 125 -16.00 14.10 19.28
CA PHE A 125 -16.15 12.67 19.04
C PHE A 125 -15.20 11.89 19.94
N LYS A 126 -15.76 10.97 20.72
CA LYS A 126 -15.01 9.99 21.54
C LYS A 126 -15.37 8.57 21.10
N LEU A 127 -14.61 7.60 21.59
CA LEU A 127 -14.90 6.18 21.35
C LEU A 127 -16.07 5.72 22.22
N THR A 128 -16.90 4.86 21.66
CA THR A 128 -17.90 4.08 22.40
C THR A 128 -17.25 2.96 23.20
N GLU A 129 -17.98 2.36 24.14
CA GLU A 129 -17.53 1.18 24.89
C GLU A 129 -17.22 0.00 23.96
N THR A 130 -18.07 -0.23 22.94
CA THR A 130 -17.85 -1.25 21.91
C THR A 130 -16.55 -1.02 21.15
N ALA A 131 -16.23 0.23 20.78
CA ALA A 131 -14.97 0.55 20.12
C ALA A 131 -13.75 0.33 21.03
N LEU A 132 -13.88 0.65 22.33
CA LEU A 132 -12.82 0.40 23.32
C LEU A 132 -12.59 -1.10 23.54
N LEU A 133 -13.66 -1.91 23.56
CA LEU A 133 -13.55 -3.36 23.66
C LEU A 133 -12.81 -3.95 22.44
N LEU A 134 -13.20 -3.57 21.22
CA LEU A 134 -12.53 -4.00 19.99
C LEU A 134 -11.06 -3.55 19.95
N ASP A 135 -10.77 -2.35 20.44
CA ASP A 135 -9.42 -1.85 20.56
C ASP A 135 -8.56 -2.68 21.53
N SER A 136 -9.11 -3.07 22.68
CA SER A 136 -8.42 -3.94 23.63
C SER A 136 -8.10 -5.31 23.03
N GLN A 137 -9.00 -5.85 22.21
CA GLN A 137 -8.79 -7.10 21.47
C GLN A 137 -7.68 -6.95 20.43
N GLU A 138 -7.66 -5.84 19.67
CA GLU A 138 -6.59 -5.54 18.73
C GLU A 138 -5.23 -5.41 19.43
N GLN A 139 -5.17 -4.72 20.57
CA GLN A 139 -3.95 -4.61 21.38
C GLN A 139 -3.45 -5.97 21.88
N ARG A 140 -4.34 -6.85 22.34
CA ARG A 140 -3.98 -8.21 22.76
C ARG A 140 -3.38 -9.01 21.59
N ILE A 141 -3.93 -8.89 20.39
CA ILE A 141 -3.36 -9.54 19.20
C ILE A 141 -1.96 -9.01 18.90
N HIS A 142 -1.75 -7.69 18.99
CA HIS A 142 -0.41 -7.11 18.79
C HIS A 142 0.62 -7.62 19.81
N GLN A 143 0.21 -7.87 21.05
CA GLN A 143 1.09 -8.42 22.09
C GLN A 143 1.43 -9.91 21.81
N ILE A 144 0.41 -10.72 21.47
CA ILE A 144 0.60 -12.15 21.18
C ILE A 144 1.45 -12.37 19.92
N HIS A 145 1.20 -11.60 18.86
CA HIS A 145 1.86 -11.72 17.56
C HIS A 145 2.97 -10.67 17.36
N GLN A 146 3.61 -10.24 18.45
CA GLN A 146 4.66 -9.22 18.41
C GLN A 146 5.87 -9.68 17.58
N SER A 147 6.24 -10.97 17.68
CA SER A 147 7.35 -11.57 16.92
C SER A 147 7.12 -11.53 15.40
N ASP A 148 5.92 -11.87 14.95
CA ASP A 148 5.54 -11.81 13.53
C ASP A 148 5.57 -10.37 12.98
N ALA A 149 5.13 -9.38 13.78
CA ALA A 149 5.27 -7.97 13.40
C ALA A 149 6.74 -7.53 13.24
N VAL A 150 7.63 -8.02 14.12
CA VAL A 150 9.08 -7.77 14.04
C VAL A 150 9.68 -8.45 12.83
N GLU A 151 9.34 -9.72 12.58
CA GLU A 151 9.80 -10.47 11.41
C GLU A 151 9.39 -9.77 10.11
N ARG A 152 8.11 -9.38 9.96
CA ARG A 152 7.64 -8.61 8.79
C ARG A 152 8.46 -7.34 8.57
N LEU A 153 8.74 -6.60 9.66
CA LEU A 153 9.51 -5.37 9.58
C LEU A 153 10.99 -5.63 9.23
N CYS A 154 11.58 -6.69 9.77
CA CYS A 154 12.93 -7.14 9.42
C CYS A 154 13.00 -7.53 7.94
N LYS A 155 12.10 -8.39 7.46
CA LYS A 155 12.00 -8.80 6.05
C LYS A 155 11.87 -7.59 5.13
N MET A 156 11.03 -6.61 5.49
CA MET A 156 10.90 -5.37 4.72
C MET A 156 12.22 -4.60 4.61
N LEU A 157 12.98 -4.49 5.70
CA LEU A 157 14.31 -3.85 5.70
C LEU A 157 15.36 -4.68 4.98
N MET A 158 15.31 -6.02 5.08
CA MET A 158 16.27 -6.92 4.43
C MET A 158 16.21 -6.83 2.91
N MET A 159 15.03 -6.56 2.34
CA MET A 159 14.86 -6.35 0.90
C MET A 159 15.45 -5.01 0.40
N THR A 160 15.76 -4.06 1.27
CA THR A 160 16.29 -2.76 0.83
C THR A 160 17.80 -2.78 0.67
N LYS A 161 18.30 -2.10 -0.37
CA LYS A 161 19.73 -2.02 -0.71
C LYS A 161 20.60 -1.50 0.42
N SER A 162 20.06 -0.56 1.21
CA SER A 162 20.75 0.09 2.33
C SER A 162 20.45 -0.57 3.67
N ARG A 163 19.53 -1.56 3.69
CA ARG A 163 18.90 -2.09 4.90
C ARG A 163 18.28 -1.01 5.78
N THR A 164 17.89 0.11 5.17
CA THR A 164 17.21 1.22 5.81
C THR A 164 15.95 1.59 5.05
N ILE A 165 14.96 2.11 5.78
CA ILE A 165 13.76 2.71 5.21
C ILE A 165 13.50 4.05 5.90
N PRO A 166 13.36 5.17 5.16
CA PRO A 166 12.93 6.44 5.72
C PRO A 166 11.56 6.32 6.40
N LEU A 167 11.42 6.89 7.60
CA LEU A 167 10.15 6.83 8.34
C LEU A 167 8.97 7.41 7.55
N LYS A 168 9.22 8.44 6.72
CA LYS A 168 8.22 9.01 5.80
C LYS A 168 7.61 7.99 4.83
N SER A 169 8.36 6.95 4.45
CA SER A 169 7.92 5.87 3.56
C SER A 169 7.36 4.68 4.35
N LEU A 170 7.85 4.45 5.58
CA LEU A 170 7.40 3.35 6.43
C LEU A 170 6.06 3.62 7.12
N VAL A 171 5.84 4.84 7.63
CA VAL A 171 4.61 5.21 8.37
C VAL A 171 3.33 4.96 7.56
N PRO A 172 3.25 5.31 6.25
CA PRO A 172 2.07 5.00 5.44
C PRO A 172 1.76 3.49 5.32
N LEU A 173 2.78 2.64 5.41
CA LEU A 173 2.67 1.18 5.35
C LEU A 173 2.30 0.55 6.69
N ARG A 174 2.29 1.32 7.79
CA ARG A 174 1.99 0.82 9.15
C ARG A 174 0.73 -0.05 9.21
N TRP A 175 -0.37 0.45 8.63
CA TRP A 175 -1.66 -0.25 8.58
C TRP A 175 -1.57 -1.56 7.79
N ASP A 176 -0.93 -1.50 6.62
CA ASP A 176 -0.85 -2.58 5.66
C ASP A 176 0.05 -3.70 6.21
N LEU A 177 1.13 -3.36 6.92
CA LEU A 177 2.04 -4.29 7.62
C LEU A 177 1.51 -4.81 8.97
N GLY A 178 0.37 -4.29 9.44
CA GLY A 178 -0.20 -4.68 10.72
C GLY A 178 0.63 -4.24 11.93
N LEU A 179 1.34 -3.12 11.82
CA LEU A 179 2.15 -2.56 12.90
C LEU A 179 1.27 -1.76 13.89
N PRO A 180 1.53 -1.83 15.21
CA PRO A 180 0.88 -1.00 16.21
C PRO A 180 1.03 0.50 15.90
N ASP A 181 0.07 1.32 16.32
CA ASP A 181 0.08 2.77 16.04
C ASP A 181 1.34 3.50 16.50
N ASN A 182 1.81 3.11 17.67
CA ASN A 182 2.99 3.63 18.36
C ASN A 182 4.22 2.73 18.16
N PHE A 183 4.27 1.89 17.11
CA PHE A 183 5.37 0.92 16.91
C PHE A 183 6.76 1.55 16.99
N MET A 184 6.93 2.80 16.58
CA MET A 184 8.20 3.52 16.67
C MET A 184 8.67 3.76 18.12
N LYS A 185 7.73 3.97 19.04
CA LYS A 185 8.01 4.26 20.46
C LYS A 185 7.95 3.01 21.33
N GLU A 186 7.16 2.02 20.95
CA GLU A 186 6.92 0.83 21.78
C GLU A 186 7.53 -0.45 21.20
N LEU A 187 7.37 -0.71 19.91
CA LEU A 187 7.87 -1.95 19.29
C LEU A 187 9.36 -1.86 19.02
N VAL A 188 9.80 -0.82 18.29
CA VAL A 188 11.20 -0.68 17.86
C VAL A 188 12.18 -0.66 19.05
N PRO A 189 11.95 0.10 20.14
CA PRO A 189 12.87 0.12 21.27
C PRO A 189 12.94 -1.19 22.07
N LYS A 190 11.92 -2.06 21.98
CA LYS A 190 11.95 -3.40 22.59
C LYS A 190 12.89 -4.37 21.87
N TYR A 191 13.28 -4.07 20.63
CA TYR A 191 14.16 -4.92 19.82
C TYR A 191 15.43 -4.17 19.35
N PRO A 192 16.29 -3.72 20.28
CA PRO A 192 17.51 -2.96 19.95
C PRO A 192 18.60 -3.80 19.26
N SER A 193 18.48 -5.14 19.30
CA SER A 193 19.30 -6.06 18.50
C SER A 193 18.90 -6.07 17.03
N HIS A 194 17.62 -5.82 16.73
CA HIS A 194 17.09 -5.90 15.37
C HIS A 194 17.12 -4.53 14.67
N PHE A 195 16.76 -3.47 15.39
CA PHE A 195 16.52 -2.16 14.81
C PHE A 195 17.39 -1.06 15.40
N GLN A 196 17.70 -0.07 14.56
CA GLN A 196 18.39 1.16 14.93
C GLN A 196 17.76 2.35 14.22
N PHE A 197 17.53 3.45 14.93
CA PHE A 197 17.21 4.71 14.26
C PHE A 197 18.48 5.36 13.71
N ALA A 198 18.45 5.74 12.44
CA ALA A 198 19.53 6.45 11.76
C ALA A 198 19.01 7.79 11.24
N LYS A 199 19.80 8.86 11.39
CA LYS A 199 19.51 10.16 10.81
C LYS A 199 20.43 10.38 9.60
N SER A 200 19.85 10.65 8.43
CA SER A 200 20.60 10.99 7.21
C SER A 200 19.89 12.15 6.51
N ASN A 201 20.62 13.25 6.25
CA ASN A 201 20.11 14.43 5.54
C ASN A 201 18.75 14.93 6.08
N ASP A 202 18.66 15.09 7.40
CA ASP A 202 17.44 15.45 8.16
C ASP A 202 16.24 14.51 8.05
N LEU A 203 16.40 13.37 7.39
CA LEU A 203 15.42 12.29 7.40
C LEU A 203 15.79 11.26 8.47
N VAL A 204 14.81 10.94 9.31
CA VAL A 204 14.90 9.81 10.25
C VAL A 204 14.51 8.54 9.50
N SER A 205 15.35 7.53 9.59
CA SER A 205 15.18 6.22 8.96
C SER A 205 15.28 5.12 10.01
N LEU A 206 14.58 4.02 9.76
CA LEU A 206 14.76 2.78 10.50
C LEU A 206 15.79 1.92 9.76
N LYS A 207 16.81 1.44 10.47
CA LYS A 207 17.88 0.58 9.96
C LYS A 207 17.82 -0.80 10.60
N LEU A 208 18.05 -1.84 9.81
CA LEU A 208 18.28 -3.19 10.31
C LEU A 208 19.72 -3.29 10.84
N LYS A 209 19.86 -3.77 12.08
CA LYS A 209 21.15 -3.93 12.75
C LYS A 209 21.72 -5.34 12.54
N GLU A 210 20.91 -6.36 12.78
CA GLU A 210 21.29 -7.77 12.65
C GLU A 210 20.57 -8.41 11.46
N TRP A 211 21.31 -9.09 10.59
CA TRP A 211 20.75 -9.91 9.52
C TRP A 211 20.54 -11.33 10.04
N ARG A 212 19.30 -11.81 9.98
CA ARG A 212 18.93 -13.15 10.42
C ARG A 212 18.57 -14.00 9.21
N GLU A 213 19.36 -15.03 8.94
CA GLU A 213 19.16 -15.91 7.78
C GLU A 213 17.82 -16.67 7.85
N GLU A 214 17.31 -16.91 9.06
CA GLU A 214 15.97 -17.49 9.29
C GLU A 214 14.85 -16.67 8.64
N TYR A 215 15.03 -15.35 8.53
CA TYR A 215 14.06 -14.46 7.90
C TYR A 215 14.30 -14.32 6.39
N ALA A 216 15.42 -14.78 5.85
CA ALA A 216 15.79 -14.64 4.44
C ALA A 216 15.11 -15.69 3.53
N VAL A 217 13.88 -16.08 3.84
CA VAL A 217 13.07 -17.03 3.06
C VAL A 217 11.81 -16.31 2.60
N SER A 218 11.63 -16.22 1.27
CA SER A 218 10.48 -15.54 0.67
C SER A 218 9.19 -16.33 0.83
N ALA A 219 8.06 -15.65 0.78
CA ALA A 219 6.72 -16.26 0.80
C ALA A 219 6.55 -17.31 -0.31
N LEU A 220 7.14 -17.06 -1.49
CA LEU A 220 7.14 -18.02 -2.57
C LEU A 220 7.95 -19.29 -2.23
N GLU A 221 9.12 -19.15 -1.60
CA GLU A 221 9.92 -20.29 -1.15
C GLU A 221 9.21 -21.08 -0.05
N MET A 222 8.72 -20.40 1.00
CA MET A 222 8.02 -21.03 2.13
C MET A 222 6.80 -21.84 1.67
N ARG A 223 6.03 -21.30 0.71
CA ARG A 223 4.85 -22.00 0.17
C ARG A 223 5.20 -23.31 -0.54
N ASN A 224 6.32 -23.33 -1.26
CA ASN A 224 6.73 -24.52 -2.00
C ASN A 224 7.37 -25.57 -1.09
N GLU A 225 8.02 -25.16 -0.01
CA GLU A 225 8.58 -26.05 1.02
C GLU A 225 7.50 -26.86 1.75
N GLY A 226 6.34 -26.25 2.08
CA GLY A 226 5.24 -26.90 2.80
C GLY A 226 4.27 -27.71 1.92
N SER A 227 4.45 -27.72 0.61
CA SER A 227 3.59 -28.46 -0.34
C SER A 227 4.13 -29.87 -0.62
N ASN A 228 3.27 -30.85 -0.94
CA ASN A 228 3.67 -32.22 -1.35
C ASN A 228 4.62 -32.28 -2.58
N THR A 229 4.98 -31.13 -3.13
CA THR A 229 6.00 -30.87 -4.17
C THR A 229 7.43 -30.88 -3.61
N GLY A 230 7.70 -31.67 -2.56
CA GLY A 230 8.99 -31.72 -1.87
C GLY A 230 10.16 -32.05 -2.78
N ASP A 231 9.95 -32.81 -3.87
CA ASP A 231 10.99 -33.11 -4.85
C ASP A 231 11.31 -31.92 -5.76
N GLU A 232 10.33 -31.13 -6.21
CA GLU A 232 10.58 -29.95 -7.04
C GLU A 232 11.28 -28.83 -6.26
N TYR A 233 10.92 -28.64 -4.98
CA TYR A 233 11.60 -27.66 -4.12
C TYR A 233 13.03 -28.07 -3.75
N ARG A 234 13.27 -29.37 -3.49
CA ARG A 234 14.62 -29.92 -3.29
C ARG A 234 15.48 -29.77 -4.56
N GLN A 235 14.88 -29.98 -5.73
CA GLN A 235 15.53 -29.74 -7.01
C GLN A 235 15.84 -28.26 -7.21
N PHE A 236 14.95 -27.33 -6.84
CA PHE A 236 15.21 -25.89 -6.86
C PHE A 236 16.39 -25.52 -5.96
N LYS A 237 16.44 -26.01 -4.72
CA LYS A 237 17.57 -25.79 -3.80
C LYS A 237 18.90 -26.34 -4.36
N ARG A 238 18.85 -27.32 -5.26
CA ARG A 238 19.99 -27.86 -6.01
C ARG A 238 20.27 -27.14 -7.33
N GLY A 239 19.50 -26.10 -7.67
CA GLY A 239 19.62 -25.33 -8.91
C GLY A 239 19.03 -26.02 -10.15
N GLN A 240 18.20 -27.04 -9.97
CA GLN A 240 17.72 -27.93 -11.05
C GLN A 240 16.36 -27.53 -11.62
N THR A 241 15.53 -26.79 -10.86
CA THR A 241 14.21 -26.31 -11.28
C THR A 241 14.01 -24.86 -10.89
N ALA A 242 13.12 -24.16 -11.61
CA ALA A 242 12.74 -22.79 -11.29
C ALA A 242 11.51 -22.76 -10.38
N LEU A 243 11.50 -21.87 -9.39
CA LEU A 243 10.28 -21.58 -8.62
C LEU A 243 9.28 -20.84 -9.50
N ALA A 244 8.05 -21.36 -9.51
CA ALA A 244 6.95 -20.81 -10.27
C ALA A 244 5.97 -20.04 -9.37
N PHE A 245 5.58 -18.84 -9.81
CA PHE A 245 4.52 -18.06 -9.16
C PHE A 245 3.16 -18.74 -9.36
N PRO A 246 2.29 -18.80 -8.34
CA PRO A 246 0.94 -19.29 -8.54
C PRO A 246 0.16 -18.31 -9.42
N MET A 247 -0.53 -18.85 -10.43
CA MET A 247 -1.20 -18.06 -11.45
C MET A 247 -2.71 -18.17 -11.34
N ASN A 248 -3.38 -17.05 -11.04
CA ASN A 248 -4.84 -16.95 -10.98
C ASN A 248 -5.35 -16.01 -12.06
N PHE A 249 -5.52 -16.54 -13.27
CA PHE A 249 -5.96 -15.74 -14.41
C PHE A 249 -7.45 -15.37 -14.33
N PRO A 250 -7.83 -14.14 -14.75
CA PRO A 250 -9.22 -13.81 -15.01
C PRO A 250 -9.84 -14.76 -16.05
N ARG A 251 -11.16 -14.98 -15.96
CA ARG A 251 -11.90 -15.78 -16.97
C ARG A 251 -11.60 -15.25 -18.37
N GLY A 252 -11.29 -16.15 -19.30
CA GLY A 252 -10.97 -15.83 -20.70
C GLY A 252 -9.47 -15.75 -21.04
N TYR A 253 -8.57 -15.62 -20.05
CA TYR A 253 -7.12 -15.53 -20.30
C TYR A 253 -6.46 -16.88 -20.50
N GLY A 254 -6.95 -17.91 -19.80
CA GLY A 254 -6.39 -19.25 -19.86
C GLY A 254 -6.39 -19.89 -21.25
N ASN A 255 -7.26 -19.41 -22.16
CA ASN A 255 -7.41 -19.95 -23.51
C ASN A 255 -6.46 -19.31 -24.54
N GLN A 256 -5.75 -18.24 -24.17
CA GLN A 256 -4.85 -17.55 -25.08
C GLN A 256 -3.48 -18.26 -25.14
N LYS A 257 -3.27 -19.11 -26.16
CA LYS A 257 -2.04 -19.90 -26.34
C LYS A 257 -0.75 -19.06 -26.23
N LYS A 258 -0.72 -17.86 -26.84
CA LYS A 258 0.43 -16.95 -26.79
C LYS A 258 0.75 -16.47 -25.37
N VAL A 259 -0.27 -16.16 -24.57
CA VAL A 259 -0.11 -15.73 -23.17
C VAL A 259 0.45 -16.86 -22.34
N ARG A 260 -0.08 -18.07 -22.55
CA ARG A 260 0.38 -19.26 -21.83
C ARG A 260 1.85 -19.58 -22.14
N ALA A 261 2.23 -19.61 -23.41
CA ALA A 261 3.62 -19.88 -23.81
C ALA A 261 4.59 -18.82 -23.24
N TRP A 262 4.25 -17.54 -23.36
CA TRP A 262 5.06 -16.46 -22.78
C TRP A 262 5.20 -16.60 -21.24
N MET A 263 4.12 -16.97 -20.56
CA MET A 263 4.16 -17.19 -19.11
C MET A 263 4.96 -18.44 -18.74
N GLU A 264 4.90 -19.51 -19.52
CA GLU A 264 5.73 -20.70 -19.31
C GLU A 264 7.22 -20.37 -19.44
N GLU A 265 7.61 -19.55 -20.42
CA GLU A 265 8.97 -19.03 -20.54
C GLU A 265 9.40 -18.20 -19.32
N PHE A 266 8.53 -17.29 -18.86
CA PHE A 266 8.76 -16.52 -17.64
C PHE A 266 8.93 -17.42 -16.40
N GLN A 267 8.11 -18.46 -16.25
CA GLN A 267 8.19 -19.37 -15.11
C GLN A 267 9.48 -20.22 -15.14
N LYS A 268 10.04 -20.53 -16.32
CA LYS A 268 11.30 -21.28 -16.47
C LYS A 268 12.55 -20.51 -16.05
N LEU A 269 12.50 -19.18 -16.03
CA LEU A 269 13.65 -18.35 -15.61
C LEU A 269 14.06 -18.69 -14.15
N PRO A 270 15.34 -18.65 -13.79
CA PRO A 270 15.76 -18.84 -12.39
C PRO A 270 15.06 -17.84 -11.45
N TYR A 271 14.67 -18.32 -10.26
CA TYR A 271 14.16 -17.45 -9.20
C TYR A 271 15.32 -17.01 -8.32
N ILE A 272 15.42 -15.70 -8.11
CA ILE A 272 16.42 -15.07 -7.24
C ILE A 272 15.66 -14.47 -6.07
N SER A 273 16.05 -14.86 -4.85
CA SER A 273 15.34 -14.42 -3.65
C SER A 273 15.35 -12.88 -3.53
N PRO A 274 14.25 -12.25 -3.07
CA PRO A 274 14.22 -10.83 -2.72
C PRO A 274 15.29 -10.41 -1.71
N TYR A 275 15.79 -11.35 -0.90
CA TYR A 275 16.82 -11.12 0.12
C TYR A 275 18.26 -11.32 -0.40
N GLU A 276 18.43 -11.78 -1.64
CA GLU A 276 19.73 -11.93 -2.28
C GLU A 276 20.17 -10.63 -2.99
N ASP A 277 21.50 -10.44 -3.09
CA ASP A 277 22.09 -9.29 -3.75
C ASP A 277 21.94 -9.38 -5.28
N SER A 278 21.31 -8.35 -5.86
CA SER A 278 21.00 -8.28 -7.29
C SER A 278 21.98 -7.46 -8.11
N ARG A 279 23.04 -6.91 -7.51
CA ARG A 279 23.96 -5.96 -8.17
C ARG A 279 24.65 -6.51 -9.42
N ARG A 280 24.78 -7.84 -9.53
CA ARG A 280 25.46 -8.52 -10.65
C ARG A 280 24.54 -8.86 -11.82
N ILE A 281 23.23 -8.64 -11.67
CA ILE A 281 22.25 -8.97 -12.70
C ILE A 281 22.08 -7.75 -13.61
N ASP A 282 22.09 -7.96 -14.92
CA ASP A 282 21.79 -6.92 -15.89
C ASP A 282 20.38 -6.33 -15.61
N PRO A 283 20.27 -5.02 -15.31
CA PRO A 283 18.99 -4.36 -15.04
C PRO A 283 17.94 -4.52 -16.14
N ASN A 284 18.37 -4.77 -17.38
CA ASN A 284 17.49 -4.89 -18.55
C ASN A 284 17.15 -6.36 -18.91
N SER A 285 17.63 -7.34 -18.13
CA SER A 285 17.39 -8.75 -18.39
C SER A 285 16.01 -9.24 -17.92
N ASP A 286 15.49 -10.29 -18.55
CA ASP A 286 14.25 -10.97 -18.11
C ASP A 286 14.39 -11.56 -16.70
N LEU A 287 15.63 -11.92 -16.31
CA LEU A 287 15.95 -12.38 -14.98
C LEU A 287 15.76 -11.28 -13.92
N MET A 288 16.20 -10.04 -14.22
CA MET A 288 15.92 -8.89 -13.35
C MET A 288 14.42 -8.64 -13.26
N GLU A 289 13.70 -8.73 -14.39
CA GLU A 289 12.25 -8.57 -14.38
C GLU A 289 11.56 -9.60 -13.48
N LYS A 290 11.94 -10.89 -13.57
CA LYS A 290 11.43 -11.94 -12.67
C LYS A 290 11.75 -11.65 -11.21
N ARG A 291 12.95 -11.14 -10.91
CA ARG A 291 13.31 -10.72 -9.55
C ARG A 291 12.43 -9.56 -9.08
N VAL A 292 12.18 -8.56 -9.91
CA VAL A 292 11.31 -7.42 -9.58
C VAL A 292 9.90 -7.91 -9.26
N VAL A 293 9.37 -8.88 -10.02
CA VAL A 293 8.09 -9.54 -9.71
C VAL A 293 8.17 -10.25 -8.35
N GLY A 294 9.26 -10.95 -8.05
CA GLY A 294 9.51 -11.59 -6.76
C GLY A 294 9.53 -10.60 -5.58
N VAL A 295 10.23 -9.46 -5.70
CA VAL A 295 10.25 -8.42 -4.65
C VAL A 295 8.87 -7.82 -4.44
N LEU A 296 8.14 -7.50 -5.50
CA LEU A 296 6.77 -6.96 -5.40
C LEU A 296 5.80 -7.98 -4.79
N HIS A 297 5.98 -9.26 -5.14
CA HIS A 297 5.23 -10.37 -4.56
C HIS A 297 5.50 -10.50 -3.06
N GLU A 298 6.77 -10.47 -2.66
CA GLU A 298 7.17 -10.55 -1.26
C GLU A 298 6.62 -9.37 -0.45
N VAL A 299 6.81 -8.14 -0.91
CA VAL A 299 6.30 -6.93 -0.24
C VAL A 299 4.79 -7.02 0.00
N LEU A 300 4.02 -7.48 -1.00
CA LEU A 300 2.58 -7.66 -0.84
C LEU A 300 2.25 -8.82 0.10
N SER A 301 2.99 -9.92 0.05
CA SER A 301 2.80 -11.07 0.94
C SER A 301 3.03 -10.72 2.41
N LEU A 302 3.93 -9.77 2.71
CA LEU A 302 4.13 -9.24 4.07
C LEU A 302 2.96 -8.38 4.59
N THR A 303 2.03 -7.95 3.73
CA THR A 303 0.89 -7.15 4.17
C THR A 303 -0.27 -8.02 4.66
N ILE A 304 -0.96 -7.57 5.71
CA ILE A 304 -2.05 -8.32 6.38
C ILE A 304 -3.18 -8.72 5.42
N ARG A 305 -3.52 -7.85 4.46
CA ARG A 305 -4.57 -8.11 3.45
C ARG A 305 -4.00 -8.38 2.06
N ARG A 306 -2.70 -8.71 1.96
CA ARG A 306 -2.00 -9.01 0.71
C ARG A 306 -2.20 -7.95 -0.38
N LYS A 307 -2.27 -6.67 0.03
CA LYS A 307 -2.54 -5.50 -0.80
C LYS A 307 -1.94 -4.23 -0.21
N THR A 308 -1.61 -3.26 -1.07
CA THR A 308 -1.15 -1.94 -0.65
C THR A 308 -1.44 -0.88 -1.72
N LYS A 309 -1.31 0.41 -1.36
CA LYS A 309 -1.41 1.51 -2.32
C LYS A 309 -0.17 1.57 -3.21
N ARG A 310 -0.36 1.72 -4.52
CA ARG A 310 0.73 1.87 -5.52
C ARG A 310 1.73 2.97 -5.13
N ASN A 311 1.25 4.07 -4.54
CA ASN A 311 2.10 5.19 -4.17
C ASN A 311 3.01 4.88 -2.97
N TYR A 312 2.64 3.94 -2.10
CA TYR A 312 3.53 3.50 -1.00
C TYR A 312 4.72 2.74 -1.57
N LEU A 313 4.50 1.85 -2.54
CA LEU A 313 5.59 1.16 -3.27
C LEU A 313 6.49 2.14 -4.02
N ARG A 314 5.90 3.17 -4.63
CA ARG A 314 6.67 4.23 -5.31
C ARG A 314 7.63 4.93 -4.36
N SER A 315 7.24 5.16 -3.10
CA SER A 315 8.10 5.78 -2.08
C SER A 315 9.29 4.92 -1.64
N LEU A 316 9.27 3.63 -1.96
CA LEU A 316 10.32 2.66 -1.66
C LEU A 316 11.12 2.22 -2.90
N ARG A 317 10.77 2.74 -4.09
CA ARG A 317 11.32 2.30 -5.38
C ARG A 317 12.84 2.21 -5.38
N GLU A 318 13.51 3.29 -4.98
CA GLU A 318 14.97 3.38 -5.00
C GLU A 318 15.63 2.44 -3.99
N GLU A 319 14.98 2.20 -2.84
CA GLU A 319 15.49 1.31 -1.80
C GLU A 319 15.30 -0.17 -2.16
N LEU A 320 14.19 -0.51 -2.82
CA LEU A 320 13.89 -1.87 -3.30
C LEU A 320 14.53 -2.20 -4.66
N ASN A 321 15.37 -1.31 -5.19
CA ASN A 321 16.03 -1.46 -6.49
C ASN A 321 15.03 -1.70 -7.65
N LEU A 322 13.89 -1.00 -7.63
CA LEU A 322 12.82 -1.16 -8.61
C LEU A 322 13.04 -0.22 -9.83
N PRO A 323 12.76 -0.69 -11.06
CA PRO A 323 12.93 0.11 -12.27
C PRO A 323 11.96 1.31 -12.29
N HIS A 324 12.29 2.36 -13.05
CA HIS A 324 11.44 3.57 -13.15
C HIS A 324 9.98 3.27 -13.50
N LYS A 325 9.79 2.31 -14.41
CA LYS A 325 8.47 1.91 -14.91
C LYS A 325 7.96 0.62 -14.23
N PHE A 326 8.38 0.32 -12.98
CA PHE A 326 8.00 -0.92 -12.26
C PHE A 326 6.49 -1.12 -12.14
N THR A 327 5.69 -0.04 -12.14
CA THR A 327 4.23 -0.14 -12.07
C THR A 327 3.62 -0.89 -13.25
N ARG A 328 4.33 -0.98 -14.39
CA ARG A 328 3.94 -1.81 -15.54
C ARG A 328 3.93 -3.31 -15.21
N MET A 329 4.66 -3.75 -14.19
CA MET A 329 4.66 -5.16 -13.77
C MET A 329 3.27 -5.61 -13.30
N PHE A 330 2.50 -4.72 -12.68
CA PHE A 330 1.15 -5.05 -12.20
C PHE A 330 0.15 -5.32 -13.34
N THR A 331 0.33 -4.68 -14.49
CA THR A 331 -0.53 -4.90 -15.67
C THR A 331 0.04 -5.96 -16.60
N ARG A 332 1.36 -6.15 -16.62
CA ARG A 332 2.05 -7.18 -17.40
C ARG A 332 1.85 -8.59 -16.83
N TYR A 333 1.75 -8.72 -15.50
CA TYR A 333 1.54 -9.98 -14.80
C TYR A 333 0.18 -10.06 -14.09
N PRO A 334 -0.95 -9.98 -14.83
CA PRO A 334 -2.29 -9.95 -14.25
C PRO A 334 -2.74 -11.30 -13.71
N GLY A 335 -1.95 -12.38 -13.85
CA GLY A 335 -2.20 -13.65 -13.17
C GLY A 335 -1.68 -13.66 -11.73
N ILE A 336 -0.71 -12.80 -11.41
CA ILE A 336 -0.09 -12.67 -10.08
C ILE A 336 -0.71 -11.47 -9.36
N PHE A 337 -0.75 -10.31 -10.04
CA PHE A 337 -1.20 -9.06 -9.48
C PHE A 337 -2.60 -8.68 -9.97
N TYR A 338 -3.28 -7.91 -9.14
CA TYR A 338 -4.46 -7.15 -9.50
C TYR A 338 -4.20 -5.67 -9.21
N LEU A 339 -4.46 -4.81 -10.20
CA LEU A 339 -4.36 -3.36 -10.08
C LEU A 339 -5.76 -2.79 -10.26
N THR A 340 -6.19 -1.91 -9.36
CA THR A 340 -7.48 -1.23 -9.48
C THR A 340 -7.37 0.23 -9.05
N LEU A 341 -8.22 1.07 -9.64
CA LEU A 341 -8.41 2.46 -9.26
C LEU A 341 -9.80 2.58 -8.62
N LYS A 342 -9.81 2.71 -7.29
CA LYS A 342 -11.02 2.82 -6.47
C LYS A 342 -10.78 3.86 -5.39
N CYS A 343 -11.82 4.57 -4.96
CA CYS A 343 -11.72 5.64 -3.96
C CYS A 343 -10.59 6.66 -4.27
N LYS A 344 -10.45 7.05 -5.55
CA LYS A 344 -9.39 7.96 -6.07
C LYS A 344 -7.96 7.48 -5.76
N THR A 345 -7.79 6.18 -5.48
CA THR A 345 -6.54 5.57 -5.07
C THR A 345 -6.24 4.34 -5.92
N THR A 346 -5.01 4.25 -6.42
CA THR A 346 -4.57 3.02 -7.09
C THR A 346 -4.04 2.02 -6.07
N THR A 347 -4.70 0.86 -5.99
CA THR A 347 -4.37 -0.23 -5.07
C THR A 347 -3.91 -1.44 -5.87
N VAL A 348 -2.87 -2.11 -5.35
CA VAL A 348 -2.33 -3.36 -5.89
C VAL A 348 -2.60 -4.47 -4.87
N ALA A 349 -3.05 -5.63 -5.34
CA ALA A 349 -3.26 -6.81 -4.54
C ALA A 349 -2.65 -8.07 -5.18
N LEU A 350 -2.29 -9.06 -4.36
CA LEU A 350 -1.96 -10.40 -4.84
C LEU A 350 -3.23 -11.21 -5.10
N ARG A 351 -3.27 -11.89 -6.24
CA ARG A 351 -4.41 -12.74 -6.61
C ARG A 351 -4.43 -14.06 -5.86
N GLU A 352 -3.27 -14.65 -5.61
CA GLU A 352 -3.17 -15.86 -4.78
C GLU A 352 -3.63 -15.61 -3.34
N GLY A 353 -3.56 -14.35 -2.91
CA GLY A 353 -3.98 -13.94 -1.58
C GLY A 353 -5.49 -13.97 -1.36
N HIS A 354 -6.28 -14.15 -2.43
CA HIS A 354 -7.72 -14.03 -2.35
C HIS A 354 -8.40 -15.16 -3.12
N HIS A 355 -9.36 -15.83 -2.47
CA HIS A 355 -10.16 -16.88 -3.08
C HIS A 355 -11.64 -16.57 -2.87
N LYS A 356 -12.42 -16.54 -3.97
CA LYS A 356 -13.88 -16.23 -3.94
C LYS A 356 -14.23 -14.99 -3.11
N GLY A 357 -13.44 -13.92 -3.23
CA GLY A 357 -13.69 -12.67 -2.51
C GLY A 357 -13.31 -12.68 -1.02
N LYS A 358 -12.61 -13.71 -0.53
CA LYS A 358 -12.11 -13.79 0.85
C LYS A 358 -10.58 -13.87 0.88
N LEU A 359 -9.96 -13.36 1.94
CA LEU A 359 -8.52 -13.44 2.18
C LEU A 359 -8.13 -14.89 2.50
N VAL A 360 -7.09 -15.39 1.83
CA VAL A 360 -6.52 -16.72 2.07
C VAL A 360 -5.57 -16.65 3.26
N ASP A 361 -5.68 -17.60 4.18
CA ASP A 361 -4.92 -17.69 5.44
C ASP A 361 -4.86 -16.35 6.20
N PRO A 362 -6.01 -15.83 6.66
CA PRO A 362 -6.10 -14.54 7.31
C PRO A 362 -5.31 -14.51 8.63
N HIS A 363 -4.45 -13.50 8.78
CA HIS A 363 -3.81 -13.21 10.06
C HIS A 363 -4.87 -12.84 11.12
N PRO A 364 -4.71 -13.17 12.42
CA PRO A 364 -5.67 -12.82 13.48
C PRO A 364 -6.10 -11.35 13.52
N LEU A 365 -5.18 -10.44 13.21
CA LEU A 365 -5.47 -9.00 13.05
C LEU A 365 -6.50 -8.71 11.95
N ALA A 366 -6.49 -9.47 10.85
CA ALA A 366 -7.50 -9.34 9.80
C ALA A 366 -8.90 -9.74 10.29
N HIS A 367 -9.00 -10.70 11.20
CA HIS A 367 -10.28 -11.09 11.81
C HIS A 367 -10.83 -9.99 12.71
N VAL A 368 -10.04 -9.42 13.61
CA VAL A 368 -10.51 -8.30 14.47
C VAL A 368 -10.89 -7.08 13.63
N ARG A 369 -10.13 -6.78 12.58
CA ARG A 369 -10.50 -5.73 11.61
C ARG A 369 -11.84 -6.04 10.91
N SER A 370 -12.11 -7.30 10.59
CA SER A 370 -13.39 -7.70 10.00
C SER A 370 -14.55 -7.57 11.00
N LYS A 371 -14.33 -7.91 12.28
CA LYS A 371 -15.30 -7.65 13.37
C LYS A 371 -15.59 -6.15 13.53
N LEU A 372 -14.56 -5.30 13.47
CA LEU A 372 -14.74 -3.85 13.50
C LEU A 372 -15.62 -3.36 12.33
N TYR A 373 -15.39 -3.88 11.13
CA TYR A 373 -16.23 -3.57 9.98
C TYR A 373 -17.69 -4.03 10.17
N HIS A 374 -17.91 -5.20 10.76
CA HIS A 374 -19.26 -5.65 11.12
C HIS A 374 -19.94 -4.67 12.08
N VAL A 375 -19.26 -4.25 13.16
CA VAL A 375 -19.79 -3.25 14.11
C VAL A 375 -20.09 -1.91 13.43
N MET A 376 -19.26 -1.49 12.46
CA MET A 376 -19.55 -0.31 11.63
C MET A 376 -20.88 -0.47 10.87
N ARG A 377 -21.13 -1.63 10.24
CA ARG A 377 -22.37 -1.89 9.50
C ARG A 377 -23.59 -1.96 10.40
N THR A 378 -23.48 -2.59 11.57
CA THR A 378 -24.55 -2.62 12.59
C THR A 378 -24.98 -1.20 12.96
N GLY A 379 -24.03 -0.28 13.13
CA GLY A 379 -24.34 1.12 13.41
C GLY A 379 -25.14 1.82 12.31
N ILE A 380 -24.98 1.43 11.04
CA ILE A 380 -25.79 1.94 9.93
C ILE A 380 -27.21 1.38 10.00
N LEU A 381 -27.35 0.07 10.19
CA LEU A 381 -28.65 -0.63 10.20
C LEU A 381 -29.58 -0.16 11.32
N TYR A 382 -29.02 0.10 12.50
CA TYR A 382 -29.81 0.46 13.68
C TYR A 382 -29.89 1.97 13.96
N ARG A 383 -29.25 2.81 13.12
CA ARG A 383 -29.22 4.29 13.27
C ARG A 383 -30.61 4.92 13.35
N GLY A 384 -31.56 4.44 12.53
CA GLY A 384 -32.92 4.99 12.46
C GLY A 384 -33.88 4.42 13.51
N LYS A 385 -33.47 3.39 14.26
CA LYS A 385 -34.35 2.68 15.20
C LYS A 385 -34.11 3.06 16.66
N GLY A 386 -33.08 3.87 16.96
CA GLY A 386 -32.73 4.25 18.34
C GLY A 386 -32.23 3.08 19.21
N VAL A 387 -31.94 1.92 18.60
CA VAL A 387 -31.62 0.67 19.32
C VAL A 387 -30.14 0.52 19.61
N VAL A 388 -29.27 1.30 18.93
CA VAL A 388 -27.81 1.24 19.16
C VAL A 388 -27.46 1.57 20.62
N ASP A 389 -28.16 2.53 21.23
CA ASP A 389 -27.97 2.91 22.64
C ASP A 389 -28.57 1.88 23.62
N MET A 390 -29.40 0.95 23.14
CA MET A 390 -30.05 -0.10 23.95
C MET A 390 -29.32 -1.45 23.88
N MET A 391 -28.37 -1.62 22.96
CA MET A 391 -27.60 -2.87 22.80
C MET A 391 -26.34 -2.81 23.64
N THR A 392 -26.04 -3.91 24.35
CA THR A 392 -24.74 -4.03 25.03
C THR A 392 -23.61 -4.18 24.01
N PRO A 393 -22.36 -3.85 24.38
CA PRO A 393 -21.21 -4.15 23.54
C PRO A 393 -21.16 -5.62 23.10
N GLU A 394 -21.53 -6.54 23.99
CA GLU A 394 -21.63 -7.97 23.72
C GLU A 394 -22.72 -8.27 22.67
N ASP A 395 -23.91 -7.68 22.78
CA ASP A 395 -25.00 -7.87 21.81
C ASP A 395 -24.60 -7.38 20.42
N ILE A 396 -23.94 -6.22 20.31
CA ILE A 396 -23.45 -5.66 19.04
C ILE A 396 -22.42 -6.59 18.39
N MET A 397 -21.62 -7.30 19.20
CA MET A 397 -20.64 -8.26 18.72
C MET A 397 -21.24 -9.63 18.38
N LEU A 398 -22.46 -9.94 18.84
CA LEU A 398 -23.15 -11.21 18.63
C LEU A 398 -24.21 -11.17 17.51
N VAL A 399 -24.53 -9.99 16.94
CA VAL A 399 -25.39 -9.90 15.75
C VAL A 399 -24.81 -10.79 14.65
N ASN A 400 -25.51 -11.86 14.28
CA ASN A 400 -24.98 -12.98 13.48
C ASN A 400 -24.14 -12.54 12.25
N GLU A 401 -23.01 -13.23 12.03
CA GLU A 401 -22.23 -13.18 10.79
C GLU A 401 -23.02 -13.73 9.55
N GLU A 402 -24.20 -14.30 9.75
CA GLU A 402 -24.99 -15.02 8.74
C GLU A 402 -25.75 -14.12 7.76
N CYS A 403 -25.92 -12.82 8.05
CA CYS A 403 -26.59 -11.89 7.12
C CYS A 403 -25.78 -11.59 5.85
N ASP A 404 -24.51 -12.03 5.75
CA ASP A 404 -23.65 -11.80 4.58
C ASP A 404 -23.74 -12.91 3.52
N SER A 405 -24.67 -13.86 3.66
CA SER A 405 -24.86 -14.94 2.68
C SER A 405 -26.06 -14.79 1.73
N GLU A 406 -26.95 -13.80 1.94
CA GLU A 406 -28.13 -13.59 1.10
C GLU A 406 -28.36 -12.09 0.78
N ASN A 407 -27.41 -11.43 0.13
CA ASN A 407 -27.70 -10.18 -0.58
C ASN A 407 -26.87 -10.07 -1.87
N ASP A 408 -26.94 -11.11 -2.71
CA ASP A 408 -26.70 -10.96 -4.15
C ASP A 408 -27.97 -10.35 -4.76
N GLY A 409 -28.08 -9.02 -4.70
CA GLY A 409 -29.13 -8.27 -5.38
C GLY A 409 -29.78 -7.21 -4.50
N GLU A 410 -29.49 -5.95 -4.84
CA GLU A 410 -30.11 -4.70 -4.37
C GLU A 410 -29.20 -3.86 -3.44
N GLU A 411 -28.39 -3.00 -4.08
CA GLU A 411 -27.96 -1.74 -3.49
C GLU A 411 -29.09 -0.70 -3.69
N PRO A 412 -29.33 0.21 -2.73
CA PRO A 412 -30.18 1.36 -2.96
C PRO A 412 -29.48 2.28 -3.98
N GLY A 413 -30.19 2.58 -5.07
CA GLY A 413 -29.68 3.41 -6.16
C GLY A 413 -29.26 4.79 -5.69
N ASP A 414 -28.01 5.12 -5.93
CA ASP A 414 -27.56 6.48 -6.10
C ASP A 414 -27.13 6.62 -7.56
N GLU A 415 -27.78 7.55 -8.25
CA GLU A 415 -27.60 7.91 -9.64
C GLU A 415 -26.13 8.28 -9.91
N GLU A 416 -25.37 7.37 -10.54
CA GLU A 416 -24.12 7.75 -11.19
C GLU A 416 -24.46 8.46 -12.51
N SER A 417 -24.20 9.76 -12.55
CA SER A 417 -23.96 10.43 -13.83
C SER A 417 -22.57 9.99 -14.31
N ASP A 418 -22.56 8.94 -15.15
CA ASP A 418 -21.43 8.57 -15.99
C ASP A 418 -21.03 9.76 -16.87
N VAL A 419 -19.88 10.38 -16.57
CA VAL A 419 -19.18 11.27 -17.49
C VAL A 419 -17.67 11.07 -17.32
N ASP A 420 -17.05 10.72 -18.44
CA ASP A 420 -15.62 10.77 -18.80
C ASP A 420 -14.75 9.52 -18.63
N GLU A 421 -14.91 8.67 -19.66
CA GLU A 421 -13.88 8.21 -20.60
C GLU A 421 -12.64 9.15 -20.75
N ASP A 422 -11.50 8.54 -21.08
CA ASP A 422 -10.18 9.16 -21.35
C ASP A 422 -9.32 9.62 -20.15
N CYS A 423 -8.59 8.65 -19.58
CA CYS A 423 -7.29 8.94 -18.97
C CYS A 423 -6.30 7.80 -19.21
N PHE A 424 -5.99 7.57 -20.49
CA PHE A 424 -4.74 6.97 -20.92
C PHE A 424 -3.98 8.07 -21.67
N GLU A 425 -3.35 9.00 -20.93
CA GLU A 425 -2.48 9.97 -21.58
C GLU A 425 -1.35 9.25 -22.31
N GLU A 426 -1.33 9.47 -23.62
CA GLU A 426 -0.17 9.33 -24.47
C GLU A 426 0.95 10.24 -23.94
N ILE A 427 2.11 9.65 -23.65
CA ILE A 427 3.34 10.43 -23.56
C ILE A 427 3.90 10.43 -24.98
N SER A 428 3.48 11.43 -25.77
CA SER A 428 4.25 11.93 -26.90
C SER A 428 5.12 13.07 -26.39
N GLU A 429 6.40 12.82 -26.19
CA GLU A 429 7.39 13.90 -26.10
C GLU A 429 7.61 14.38 -27.54
N SER A 430 7.04 15.54 -27.86
CA SER A 430 7.38 16.32 -29.05
C SER A 430 8.69 17.05 -28.76
N ASP A 431 9.75 16.66 -29.46
CA ASP A 431 10.90 17.52 -29.69
C ASP A 431 10.42 18.70 -30.54
N ASP A 432 10.43 19.91 -29.97
CA ASP A 432 10.35 21.14 -30.77
C ASP A 432 11.72 21.79 -30.77
N ASP A 433 12.38 21.60 -31.89
CA ASP A 433 13.63 22.21 -32.31
C ASP A 433 13.23 23.48 -33.05
N SER A 434 13.25 24.62 -32.36
CA SER A 434 13.08 25.93 -32.99
C SER A 434 14.32 26.78 -32.73
N ASN A 435 15.22 26.73 -33.73
CA ASN A 435 16.15 27.81 -34.08
C ASN A 435 15.36 29.05 -34.57
N GLU A 436 16.09 30.17 -34.68
CA GLU A 436 15.70 31.54 -35.11
C GLU A 436 15.26 32.42 -33.91
N ASP A 437 15.97 33.48 -33.48
CA ASP A 437 17.08 34.29 -34.01
C ASP A 437 17.97 34.84 -32.86
#